data_AF-A0A4U5U3Q0-F1
#
_entry.id   AF-A0A4U5U3Q0-F1
#
_cell.length_a   1.000
_cell.length_b   1.000
_cell.length_c   1.000
_cell.angle_alpha   90.00
_cell.angle_beta   90.00
_cell.angle_gamma   90.00
#
_symmetry.space_group_name_H-M   'P 1'
#
loop_
_entity.id
_entity.type
_entity.pdbx_description
1 polymer ?
#
loop_
_entity_poly.entity_id
_entity_poly.type
_entity_poly.pdbx_seq_one_letter_code
_entity_poly.pdbx_strand_id
1 'polypeptide(L)'
;MRDQADTATEEWEKLNYDIHTLRYARREVRARWKKILLQLGYQCQVDALLCVNKQSRYSRDQEHLNKATELLEQLLNHTSLFPPGTGHQNRYLCIMDRLVSLDSAEDFVRLAKEKYPKKVG
;
A
#
# COMPACT_ATOMS: atom_id res chain seq x y z
N MET A 1 5.36 30.86 -31.32
CA MET A 1 4.05 30.62 -30.66
C MET A 1 3.52 29.18 -30.82
N ARG A 2 4.11 28.30 -31.65
CA ARG A 2 3.72 26.88 -31.72
C ARG A 2 4.35 26.02 -30.61
N ASP A 3 5.64 26.24 -30.33
CA ASP A 3 6.41 25.39 -29.42
C ASP A 3 5.89 25.35 -27.97
N GLN A 4 5.26 26.44 -27.49
CA GLN A 4 4.70 26.51 -26.13
C GLN A 4 3.43 25.66 -25.96
N ALA A 5 2.61 25.53 -27.01
CA ALA A 5 1.39 24.73 -26.96
C ALA A 5 1.70 23.22 -27.09
N ASP A 6 2.70 22.88 -27.90
CA ASP A 6 3.16 21.50 -28.08
C ASP A 6 3.83 20.98 -26.79
N THR A 7 4.67 21.79 -26.14
CA THR A 7 5.30 21.45 -24.85
C THR A 7 4.25 21.25 -23.74
N ALA A 8 3.24 22.13 -23.68
CA ALA A 8 2.17 22.02 -22.69
C ALA A 8 1.29 20.76 -22.89
N THR A 9 1.17 20.28 -24.13
CA THR A 9 0.42 19.05 -24.46
C THR A 9 1.20 17.81 -24.04
N GLU A 10 2.51 17.77 -24.31
CA GLU A 10 3.40 16.67 -23.90
C GLU A 10 3.50 16.57 -22.37
N GLU A 11 3.61 17.70 -21.66
CA GLU A 11 3.60 17.74 -20.19
C GLU A 11 2.28 17.23 -19.61
N TRP A 12 1.15 17.56 -20.24
CA TRP A 12 -0.17 17.09 -19.82
C TRP A 12 -0.34 15.58 -20.05
N GLU A 13 0.08 15.07 -21.20
CA GLU A 13 0.05 13.64 -21.52
C GLU A 13 0.91 12.83 -20.56
N LYS A 14 2.11 13.32 -20.25
CA LYS A 14 3.02 12.73 -19.26
C LYS A 14 2.38 12.70 -17.87
N LEU A 15 1.79 13.82 -17.43
CA LEU A 15 1.09 13.88 -16.15
C LEU A 15 -0.08 12.90 -16.09
N ASN A 16 -0.86 12.78 -17.17
CA ASN A 16 -1.96 11.84 -17.24
C ASN A 16 -1.47 10.38 -17.17
N TYR A 17 -0.40 10.06 -17.88
CA TYR A 17 0.27 8.77 -17.81
C TYR A 17 0.77 8.44 -16.39
N ASP A 18 1.38 9.41 -15.71
CA ASP A 18 1.86 9.28 -14.33
C ASP A 18 0.70 9.07 -13.35
N ILE A 19 -0.42 9.81 -13.52
CA ILE A 19 -1.65 9.63 -12.74
C ILE A 19 -2.22 8.22 -12.96
N HIS A 20 -2.27 7.75 -14.21
CA HIS A 20 -2.75 6.42 -14.55
C HIS A 20 -1.87 5.33 -13.92
N THR A 21 -0.55 5.48 -14.02
CA THR A 21 0.43 4.55 -13.44
C THR A 21 0.30 4.50 -11.91
N LEU A 22 0.17 5.65 -11.26
CA LEU A 22 -0.06 5.72 -9.82
C LEU A 22 -1.38 5.06 -9.43
N ARG A 23 -2.47 5.33 -10.14
CA ARG A 23 -3.79 4.69 -9.89
C ARG A 23 -3.71 3.17 -10.06
N TYR A 24 -2.99 2.70 -11.07
CA TYR A 24 -2.79 1.28 -11.32
C TYR A 24 -2.02 0.62 -10.16
N ALA A 25 -0.86 1.17 -9.79
CA ALA A 25 -0.07 0.68 -8.66
C ALA A 25 -0.90 0.63 -7.37
N ARG A 26 -1.73 1.65 -7.10
CA ARG A 26 -2.62 1.66 -5.93
C ARG A 26 -3.66 0.55 -5.94
N ARG A 27 -4.30 0.28 -7.09
CA ARG A 27 -5.28 -0.80 -7.23
C ARG A 27 -4.62 -2.15 -7.07
N GLU A 28 -3.42 -2.32 -7.61
CA GLU A 28 -2.66 -3.56 -7.52
C GLU A 28 -2.25 -3.87 -6.08
N VAL A 29 -1.69 -2.91 -5.35
CA VAL A 29 -1.37 -3.12 -3.92
C VAL A 29 -2.65 -3.48 -3.14
N ARG A 30 -3.75 -2.76 -3.35
CA ARG A 30 -5.03 -3.05 -2.68
C ARG A 30 -5.52 -4.46 -2.97
N ALA A 31 -5.45 -4.92 -4.22
CA ALA A 31 -5.88 -6.26 -4.62
C ALA A 31 -5.03 -7.35 -3.94
N ARG A 32 -3.72 -7.15 -3.87
CA ARG A 32 -2.79 -8.09 -3.23
C ARG A 32 -3.02 -8.17 -1.72
N TRP A 33 -3.21 -7.03 -1.06
CA TRP A 33 -3.54 -6.97 0.36
C TRP A 33 -4.90 -7.62 0.65
N LYS A 34 -5.91 -7.36 -0.20
CA LYS A 34 -7.23 -8.01 -0.09
C LYS A 34 -7.09 -9.53 -0.14
N LYS A 35 -6.30 -10.06 -1.07
CA LYS A 35 -6.06 -11.51 -1.18
C LYS A 35 -5.47 -12.11 0.10
N ILE A 36 -4.51 -11.44 0.74
CA ILE A 36 -3.90 -11.90 2.00
C ILE A 36 -4.91 -11.82 3.15
N LEU A 37 -5.61 -10.70 3.30
CA LEU A 37 -6.60 -10.51 4.37
C LEU A 37 -7.76 -11.52 4.27
N LEU A 38 -8.19 -11.86 3.06
CA LEU A 38 -9.20 -12.90 2.86
C LEU A 38 -8.72 -14.28 3.35
N GLN A 39 -7.43 -14.60 3.18
CA GLN A 39 -6.87 -15.85 3.70
C GLN A 39 -6.73 -15.87 5.21
N LEU A 40 -6.54 -14.71 5.83
CA LEU A 40 -6.57 -14.56 7.29
C LEU A 40 -7.99 -14.63 7.88
N GLY A 41 -9.02 -14.73 7.04
CA GLY A 41 -10.42 -14.86 7.48
C GLY A 41 -11.23 -13.56 7.47
N TYR A 42 -10.67 -12.43 7.00
CA TYR A 42 -11.36 -11.13 6.98
C TYR A 42 -12.39 -10.97 5.84
N GLN A 43 -13.18 -12.00 5.54
CA GLN A 43 -14.08 -12.00 4.37
C GLN A 43 -15.04 -10.81 4.31
N CYS A 44 -15.68 -10.48 5.42
CA CYS A 44 -16.65 -9.38 5.50
C CYS A 44 -16.03 -8.01 5.80
N GLN A 45 -14.83 -7.98 6.40
CA GLN A 45 -14.21 -6.75 6.94
C GLN A 45 -13.08 -6.20 6.07
N VAL A 46 -12.63 -6.95 5.06
CA VAL A 46 -11.46 -6.58 4.25
C VAL A 46 -11.58 -5.21 3.59
N ASP A 47 -12.77 -4.86 3.09
CA ASP A 47 -12.97 -3.56 2.44
C ASP A 47 -12.97 -2.40 3.45
N ALA A 48 -13.41 -2.64 4.70
CA ALA A 48 -13.32 -1.67 5.78
C ALA A 48 -11.87 -1.48 6.26
N LEU A 49 -11.11 -2.58 6.40
CA LEU A 49 -9.70 -2.54 6.78
C LEU A 49 -8.85 -1.78 5.76
N LEU A 50 -9.08 -2.00 4.47
CA LEU A 50 -8.37 -1.32 3.38
C LEU A 50 -8.86 0.11 3.11
N CYS A 51 -9.98 0.52 3.73
CA CYS A 51 -10.49 1.87 3.61
C CYS A 51 -9.72 2.82 4.53
N VAL A 52 -8.81 3.59 3.94
CA VAL A 52 -8.07 4.67 4.60
C VAL A 52 -8.70 6.00 4.20
N ASN A 53 -9.48 6.59 5.10
CA ASN A 53 -10.07 7.91 4.88
C ASN A 53 -9.16 9.01 5.46
N LYS A 54 -9.37 10.28 5.11
CA LYS A 54 -8.58 11.42 5.66
C LYS A 54 -8.65 11.53 7.19
N GLN A 55 -9.70 10.96 7.80
CA GLN A 55 -9.90 10.90 9.25
C GLN A 55 -9.34 9.62 9.89
N SER A 56 -8.65 8.78 9.12
CA SER A 56 -8.07 7.56 9.65
C SER A 56 -7.00 7.92 10.68
N ARG A 57 -7.35 7.80 11.96
CA ARG A 57 -6.46 8.07 13.07
C ARG A 57 -5.61 6.82 13.31
N TYR A 58 -4.33 7.05 13.53
CA TYR A 58 -3.46 6.01 14.09
C TYR A 58 -3.92 5.69 15.51
N SER A 59 -3.56 4.50 15.98
CA SER A 59 -3.61 4.17 17.39
C SER A 59 -2.91 5.28 18.18
N ARG A 60 -3.48 5.62 19.35
CA ARG A 60 -2.85 6.58 20.27
C ARG A 60 -1.63 5.96 20.97
N ASP A 61 -1.46 4.65 20.81
CA ASP A 61 -0.34 3.88 21.34
C ASP A 61 0.87 3.99 20.41
N GLN A 62 1.92 4.59 20.95
CA GLN A 62 3.19 4.80 20.25
C GLN A 62 3.93 3.49 20.00
N GLU A 63 3.75 2.47 20.85
CA GLU A 63 4.36 1.16 20.65
C GLU A 63 3.73 0.43 19.45
N HIS A 64 2.41 0.52 19.31
CA HIS A 64 1.69 -0.02 18.14
C HIS A 64 2.17 0.62 16.84
N LEU A 65 2.36 1.94 16.85
CA LEU A 65 2.83 2.67 15.68
C LEU A 65 4.27 2.31 15.30
N ASN A 66 5.15 2.14 16.29
CA ASN A 66 6.52 1.68 16.06
C ASN A 66 6.53 0.27 15.45
N LYS A 67 5.78 -0.68 16.05
CA LYS A 67 5.65 -2.05 15.52
C LYS A 67 5.06 -2.07 14.10
N ALA A 68 4.06 -1.24 13.84
CA ALA A 68 3.47 -1.12 12.51
C ALA A 68 4.46 -0.57 11.47
N THR A 69 5.33 0.35 11.87
CA THR A 69 6.38 0.92 11.03
C THR A 69 7.42 -0.15 10.69
N GLU A 70 7.93 -0.86 11.70
CA GLU A 70 8.90 -1.95 11.50
C GLU A 70 8.35 -3.05 10.58
N LEU A 71 7.11 -3.48 10.80
CA LEU A 71 6.49 -4.50 9.95
C LEU A 71 6.23 -3.99 8.52
N LEU A 72 5.89 -2.71 8.35
CA LEU A 72 5.76 -2.11 7.02
C LEU A 72 7.10 -2.06 6.30
N GLU A 73 8.18 -1.70 6.99
CA GLU A 73 9.53 -1.73 6.43
C GLU A 73 9.93 -3.15 6.00
N GLN A 74 9.61 -4.16 6.81
CA GLN A 74 9.82 -5.55 6.42
C GLN A 74 9.06 -5.92 5.14
N LEU A 75 7.81 -5.50 4.99
CA LEU A 75 7.05 -5.72 3.76
C LEU A 75 7.72 -5.03 2.57
N LEU A 76 8.13 -3.77 2.75
CA LEU A 76 8.80 -2.99 1.71
C LEU A 76 10.12 -3.61 1.29
N ASN A 77 10.86 -4.21 2.22
CA ASN A 77 12.18 -4.79 1.96
C ASN A 77 12.10 -6.21 1.39
N HIS A 78 11.20 -7.05 1.92
CA HIS A 78 11.20 -8.49 1.61
C HIS A 78 10.09 -8.94 0.66
N THR A 79 9.10 -8.09 0.36
CA THR A 79 7.97 -8.46 -0.50
C THR A 79 7.90 -7.61 -1.76
N SER A 80 7.42 -8.21 -2.86
CA SER A 80 7.11 -7.53 -4.10
C SER A 80 5.72 -6.90 -4.08
N LEU A 81 5.09 -6.76 -2.90
CA LEU A 81 3.73 -6.24 -2.75
C LEU A 81 3.52 -4.86 -3.36
N PHE A 82 4.56 -4.01 -3.31
CA PHE A 82 4.51 -2.62 -3.76
C PHE A 82 5.21 -2.47 -5.13
N PRO A 83 4.46 -2.21 -6.21
CA PRO A 83 5.05 -1.89 -7.51
C PRO A 83 5.88 -0.58 -7.46
N PRO A 84 6.78 -0.37 -8.43
CA PRO A 84 7.44 0.92 -8.64
C PRO A 84 6.40 2.05 -8.78
N GLY A 85 6.70 3.23 -8.24
CA GLY A 85 5.77 4.37 -8.27
C GLY A 85 4.62 4.26 -7.25
N THR A 86 4.69 3.33 -6.29
CA THR A 86 3.75 3.29 -5.18
C THR A 86 3.88 4.54 -4.31
N GLY A 87 2.95 5.49 -4.46
CA GLY A 87 2.96 6.73 -3.67
C GLY A 87 2.70 6.55 -2.16
N HIS A 88 3.03 7.60 -1.37
CA HIS A 88 2.82 7.82 0.07
C HIS A 88 2.61 6.57 0.95
N GLN A 89 3.64 6.19 1.69
CA GLN A 89 3.67 5.04 2.61
C GLN A 89 2.71 5.19 3.81
N ASN A 90 2.38 6.43 4.20
CA ASN A 90 1.51 6.74 5.35
C ASN A 90 0.17 6.00 5.34
N ARG A 91 -0.43 5.78 4.16
CA ARG A 91 -1.71 5.05 4.07
C ARG A 91 -1.56 3.57 4.42
N TYR A 92 -0.44 2.95 4.05
CA TYR A 92 -0.18 1.54 4.34
C TYR A 92 0.22 1.37 5.80
N LEU A 93 0.93 2.36 6.36
CA LEU A 93 1.19 2.41 7.80
C LEU A 93 -0.10 2.41 8.60
N CYS A 94 -1.11 3.16 8.18
CA CYS A 94 -2.40 3.17 8.87
C CYS A 94 -3.12 1.80 8.82
N ILE A 95 -2.99 1.05 7.71
CA ILE A 95 -3.55 -0.29 7.64
C ILE A 95 -2.73 -1.25 8.51
N MET A 96 -1.39 -1.13 8.54
CA MET A 96 -0.53 -1.94 9.41
C MET A 96 -0.81 -1.71 10.89
N ASP A 97 -1.00 -0.45 11.30
CA ASP A 97 -1.34 -0.09 12.67
C ASP A 97 -2.68 -0.72 13.13
N ARG A 98 -3.67 -0.76 12.24
CA ARG A 98 -4.92 -1.51 12.49
C ARG A 98 -4.67 -3.01 12.62
N LEU A 99 -3.83 -3.60 11.77
CA LEU A 99 -3.50 -5.03 11.83
C LEU A 99 -2.73 -5.38 13.12
N VAL A 100 -1.88 -4.48 13.61
CA VAL A 100 -1.18 -4.64 14.90
C VAL A 100 -2.20 -4.63 16.03
N SER A 101 -3.15 -3.69 16.00
CA SER A 101 -4.22 -3.61 17.00
C SER A 101 -5.18 -4.81 16.98
N LEU A 102 -5.22 -5.56 15.87
CA LEU A 102 -5.99 -6.80 15.69
C LEU A 102 -5.14 -8.08 15.87
N ASP A 103 -3.89 -7.93 16.32
CA ASP A 103 -2.92 -9.01 16.49
C ASP A 103 -2.73 -9.90 15.25
N SER A 104 -2.92 -9.33 14.05
CA SER A 104 -2.88 -10.04 12.77
C SER A 104 -1.74 -9.57 11.86
N ALA A 105 -0.97 -8.58 12.29
CA ALA A 105 0.08 -7.98 11.46
C ALA A 105 1.22 -8.95 11.14
N GLU A 106 1.64 -9.77 12.09
CA GLU A 106 2.73 -10.74 11.88
C GLU A 106 2.32 -11.84 10.89
N ASP A 107 1.11 -12.36 11.03
CA ASP A 107 0.53 -13.33 10.10
C ASP A 107 0.35 -12.76 8.70
N PHE A 108 -0.05 -11.49 8.61
CA PHE A 108 -0.11 -10.76 7.35
C PHE A 108 1.26 -10.67 6.68
N VAL A 109 2.31 -10.29 7.44
CA VAL A 109 3.69 -10.20 6.92
C VAL A 109 4.20 -11.56 6.46
N ARG A 110 3.93 -12.62 7.23
CA ARG A 110 4.29 -14.00 6.89
C ARG A 110 3.68 -14.43 5.56
N LEU A 111 2.36 -14.27 5.41
CA LEU A 111 1.66 -14.61 4.16
C LEU A 111 2.10 -13.72 2.98
N ALA A 112 2.42 -12.44 3.24
CA ALA A 112 2.93 -11.54 2.21
C ALA A 112 4.29 -12.01 1.67
N LYS A 113 5.20 -12.44 2.55
CA LYS A 113 6.52 -13.00 2.17
C LYS A 113 6.37 -14.29 1.37
N GLU A 114 5.42 -15.15 1.74
CA GLU A 114 5.15 -16.41 1.02
C GLU A 114 4.55 -16.18 -0.38
N LYS A 115 3.56 -15.28 -0.51
CA LYS A 115 2.84 -15.07 -1.77
C LYS A 115 3.50 -14.11 -2.73
N TYR A 116 4.19 -13.12 -2.19
CA TYR A 116 4.79 -12.05 -2.95
C TYR A 116 6.25 -11.88 -2.50
N PRO A 117 7.09 -12.93 -2.59
CA PRO A 117 8.50 -12.76 -2.29
C PRO A 117 9.10 -11.74 -3.26
N LYS A 118 10.04 -10.93 -2.80
CA LYS A 118 10.94 -10.28 -3.76
C LYS A 118 11.83 -11.35 -4.35
N LYS A 119 11.93 -11.37 -5.69
CA LYS A 119 12.96 -12.16 -6.35
C LYS A 119 14.29 -11.57 -5.90
N VAL A 120 15.07 -12.35 -5.16
CA VAL A 120 16.48 -12.07 -4.95
C VAL A 120 17.10 -12.27 -6.34
N GLY A 121 17.48 -11.17 -6.97
CA GLY A 121 18.26 -11.19 -8.19
C GLY A 121 19.67 -11.67 -7.88
#